data_AF-A0A4X1SE13-F1
#
_entry.id   AF-A0A4X1SE13-F1
#
_cell.length_a   1.000
_cell.length_b   1.000
_cell.length_c   1.000
_cell.angle_alpha   90.00
_cell.angle_beta   90.00
_cell.angle_gamma   90.00
#
_symmetry.space_group_name_H-M   'P 1'
#
loop_
_entity.id
_entity.type
_entity.pdbx_description
1 polymer ?
#
loop_
_entity_poly.entity_id
_entity_poly.type
_entity_poly.pdbx_seq_one_letter_code
_entity_poly.pdbx_strand_id
1 'polypeptide(L)'
;PCYCRKDFYQKSPRDAAVTLLQPLLATFGHDARAEQVPLTPAQIPTARQSLNTKQNKQTNKTGSFKWLTVRGALLNGVEANEMLMWFYVGEIIAKRSITGYDV
;
A
#
# COMPACT_ATOMS: atom_id res chain seq x y z
N PRO A 1 44.08 42.01 2.57
CA PRO A 1 42.84 41.67 1.83
C PRO A 1 43.02 40.37 1.01
N CYS A 2 42.64 39.22 1.59
CA CYS A 2 42.54 37.96 0.85
C CYS A 2 41.23 37.28 1.27
N TYR A 3 40.14 37.60 0.58
CA TYR A 3 38.93 36.78 0.67
C TYR A 3 39.18 35.50 -0.13
N CYS A 4 39.42 34.40 0.58
CA CYS A 4 39.43 33.07 0.01
C CYS A 4 38.06 32.80 -0.62
N ARG A 5 38.05 32.60 -1.93
CA ARG A 5 36.88 32.24 -2.73
C ARG A 5 36.38 30.90 -2.21
N LYS A 6 35.22 30.87 -1.54
CA LYS A 6 34.53 29.62 -1.25
C LYS A 6 34.03 29.10 -2.57
N ASP A 7 34.54 27.95 -3.00
CA ASP A 7 34.02 27.22 -4.14
C ASP A 7 32.54 26.93 -3.86
N PHE A 8 31.65 27.58 -4.62
CA PHE A 8 30.25 27.24 -4.64
C PHE A 8 30.15 25.85 -5.27
N TYR A 9 30.09 24.82 -4.43
CA TYR A 9 29.72 23.47 -4.84
C TYR A 9 28.30 23.54 -5.38
N GLN A 10 28.18 23.71 -6.70
CA GLN A 10 26.92 23.66 -7.42
C GLN A 10 26.40 22.23 -7.30
N LYS A 11 25.64 21.93 -6.24
CA LYS A 11 24.98 20.62 -6.07
C LYS A 11 24.20 20.33 -7.34
N SER A 12 24.48 19.20 -7.99
CA SER A 12 23.70 18.78 -9.15
C SER A 12 22.23 18.69 -8.74
N PRO A 13 21.26 19.00 -9.62
CA PRO A 13 19.84 18.82 -9.30
C PRO A 13 19.52 17.39 -8.80
N ARG A 14 20.32 16.40 -9.18
CA ARG A 14 20.25 15.03 -8.62
C ARG A 14 20.63 14.95 -7.14
N ASP A 15 21.69 15.62 -6.71
CA ASP A 15 22.15 15.61 -5.32
C ASP A 15 21.18 16.34 -4.40
N ALA A 16 20.54 17.38 -4.91
CA ALA A 16 19.44 18.07 -4.23
C ALA A 16 18.23 17.14 -4.07
N ALA A 17 17.80 16.46 -5.14
CA ALA A 17 16.69 15.52 -5.10
C ALA A 17 16.93 14.34 -4.14
N VAL A 18 18.14 13.76 -4.14
CA VAL A 18 18.51 12.67 -3.22
C VAL A 18 18.43 13.14 -1.77
N THR A 19 18.93 14.34 -1.46
CA THR A 19 18.87 14.90 -0.10
C THR A 19 17.43 15.07 0.39
N LEU A 20 16.49 15.36 -0.52
CA LEU A 20 15.06 15.51 -0.21
C LEU A 20 14.33 14.17 -0.08
N LEU A 21 14.60 13.23 -0.99
CA LEU A 21 13.86 11.96 -1.07
C LEU A 21 14.34 10.92 -0.06
N GLN A 22 15.61 10.97 0.35
CA GLN A 22 16.17 10.02 1.33
C GLN A 22 15.35 9.92 2.64
N PRO A 23 15.05 11.01 3.36
CA PRO A 23 14.27 10.90 4.60
C PRO A 23 12.83 10.42 4.35
N LEU A 24 12.20 10.80 3.24
CA LEU A 24 10.83 10.39 2.91
C LEU A 24 10.75 8.88 2.62
N LEU A 25 11.73 8.36 1.86
CA LEU A 25 11.83 6.93 1.58
C LEU A 25 12.19 6.13 2.83
N ALA A 26 12.95 6.70 3.76
CA ALA A 26 13.25 6.06 5.04
C ALA A 26 11.98 5.92 5.90
N THR A 27 11.15 6.97 5.99
CA THR A 27 9.85 6.89 6.67
C THR A 27 8.93 5.89 5.99
N PHE A 28 8.77 5.97 4.66
CA PHE A 28 7.95 5.02 3.90
C PHE A 28 8.42 3.57 4.10
N GLY A 29 9.73 3.32 4.03
CA GLY A 29 10.29 1.99 4.20
C GLY A 29 10.13 1.44 5.62
N HIS A 30 10.13 2.32 6.64
CA HIS A 30 9.86 1.93 8.02
C HIS A 30 8.42 1.42 8.19
N ASP A 31 7.44 2.17 7.69
CA ASP A 31 6.02 1.84 7.84
C ASP A 31 5.61 0.66 6.95
N ALA A 32 6.09 0.61 5.70
CA ALA A 32 5.87 -0.51 4.79
C ALA A 32 6.41 -1.83 5.34
N ARG A 33 7.51 -1.80 6.10
CA ARG A 33 8.06 -3.00 6.76
C ARG A 33 7.22 -3.49 7.92
N ALA A 34 6.38 -2.66 8.52
CA ALA A 34 5.45 -3.10 9.56
C ALA A 34 4.14 -3.65 8.95
N GLU A 35 3.64 -3.00 7.89
CA GLU A 35 2.28 -3.22 7.39
C GLU A 35 2.20 -4.15 6.16
N GLN A 36 3.19 -4.11 5.27
CA GLN A 36 3.17 -4.89 4.02
C GLN A 36 3.90 -6.24 4.14
N VAL A 37 4.17 -6.71 5.36
CA VAL A 37 4.83 -8.00 5.55
C VAL A 37 3.87 -9.12 5.19
N PRO A 38 4.33 -10.13 4.40
CA PRO A 38 3.54 -11.33 4.16
C PRO A 38 3.11 -11.94 5.50
N LEU A 39 1.82 -12.22 5.64
CA LEU A 39 1.25 -12.77 6.86
C LEU A 39 2.05 -14.02 7.30
N THR A 40 2.40 -14.10 8.59
CA THR A 40 3.10 -15.28 9.10
C THR A 40 2.21 -16.51 8.91
N PRO A 41 2.73 -17.69 8.49
CA PRO A 41 1.90 -18.87 8.23
C PRO A 41 1.00 -19.27 9.40
N ALA A 42 1.44 -19.04 10.64
CA ALA A 42 0.68 -19.30 11.85
C ALA A 42 -0.58 -18.41 12.01
N GLN A 43 -0.64 -17.27 11.32
CA GLN A 43 -1.77 -16.32 11.37
C GLN A 43 -2.86 -16.64 10.34
N ILE A 44 -2.56 -17.49 9.35
CA ILE A 44 -3.50 -17.87 8.28
C ILE A 44 -4.79 -18.52 8.82
N PRO A 45 -4.76 -19.45 9.80
CA PRO A 45 -5.98 -20.04 10.36
C PRO A 45 -6.91 -18.99 10.98
N THR A 46 -6.35 -18.04 11.74
CA THR A 46 -7.08 -16.95 12.37
C THR A 46 -7.72 -16.02 11.33
N ALA A 47 -6.96 -15.67 10.28
CA ALA A 47 -7.47 -14.88 9.16
C ALA A 47 -8.67 -15.58 8.49
N ARG A 48 -8.57 -16.88 8.19
CA ARG A 48 -9.68 -17.67 7.61
C ARG A 48 -10.91 -17.72 8.50
N GLN A 49 -10.74 -17.92 9.81
CA GLN A 49 -11.86 -17.92 10.76
C GLN A 49 -12.58 -16.57 10.82
N SER A 50 -11.83 -15.47 10.75
CA SER A 50 -12.40 -14.12 10.73
C SER A 50 -13.25 -13.88 9.47
N LEU A 51 -12.81 -14.38 8.31
CA LEU A 51 -13.56 -14.31 7.05
C LEU A 51 -14.86 -15.11 7.14
N ASN A 52 -14.80 -16.35 7.61
CA ASN A 52 -15.99 -17.20 7.78
C ASN A 52 -17.02 -16.55 8.71
N THR A 53 -16.56 -15.91 9.79
CA THR A 53 -17.43 -15.19 10.72
C THR A 53 -18.09 -13.97 10.08
N LYS A 54 -17.33 -13.16 9.34
CA LYS A 54 -17.86 -11.99 8.60
C LYS A 54 -18.87 -12.42 7.54
N GLN A 55 -18.52 -13.43 6.75
CA GLN A 55 -19.39 -13.99 5.72
C GLN A 55 -20.69 -14.49 6.34
N ASN A 56 -20.64 -15.32 7.38
CA ASN A 56 -21.85 -15.80 8.06
C ASN A 56 -22.69 -14.65 8.63
N LYS A 57 -22.09 -13.58 9.16
CA LYS A 57 -22.84 -12.41 9.64
C LYS A 57 -23.52 -11.63 8.50
N GLN A 58 -22.92 -11.58 7.32
CA GLN A 58 -23.47 -10.90 6.14
C GLN A 58 -24.50 -11.78 5.39
N THR A 59 -24.29 -13.09 5.34
CA THR A 59 -25.11 -14.05 4.58
C THR A 59 -26.18 -14.75 5.40
N ASN A 60 -26.11 -14.74 6.74
CA ASN A 60 -27.17 -15.30 7.56
C ASN A 60 -28.48 -14.58 7.23
N LYS A 61 -29.53 -15.39 7.04
CA LYS A 61 -30.90 -15.02 6.63
C LYS A 61 -31.55 -13.92 7.50
N THR A 62 -30.90 -13.52 8.60
CA THR A 62 -31.25 -12.43 9.49
C THR A 62 -31.15 -11.04 8.85
N GLY A 63 -30.49 -10.91 7.69
CA GLY A 63 -30.40 -9.62 6.97
C GLY A 63 -29.58 -8.56 7.72
N SER A 64 -28.64 -8.99 8.57
CA SER A 64 -27.89 -8.12 9.49
C SER A 64 -27.03 -7.06 8.78
N PHE A 65 -26.67 -7.31 7.51
CA PHE A 65 -25.99 -6.32 6.66
C PHE A 65 -26.80 -5.02 6.47
N LYS A 66 -28.13 -5.06 6.59
CA LYS A 66 -29.00 -3.88 6.49
C LYS A 66 -28.80 -2.87 7.62
N TRP A 67 -28.21 -3.28 8.74
CA TRP A 67 -27.91 -2.41 9.88
C TRP A 67 -26.52 -1.76 9.79
N LEU A 68 -25.79 -1.97 8.68
CA LEU A 68 -24.48 -1.37 8.49
C LEU A 68 -24.63 0.14 8.18
N THR A 69 -23.92 0.97 8.93
CA THR A 69 -23.89 2.41 8.66
C THR A 69 -23.19 2.70 7.33
N VAL A 70 -23.59 3.77 6.64
CA VAL A 70 -23.01 4.15 5.33
C VAL A 70 -21.49 4.34 5.44
N ARG A 71 -21.00 4.96 6.52
CA ARG A 71 -19.56 5.11 6.77
C ARG A 71 -18.87 3.75 6.89
N GLY A 72 -19.46 2.80 7.61
CA GLY A 72 -18.91 1.45 7.72
C GLY A 72 -18.92 0.71 6.38
N ALA A 73 -19.98 0.85 5.59
CA ALA A 73 -20.07 0.25 4.27
C ALA A 73 -19.02 0.82 3.30
N LEU A 74 -18.82 2.14 3.30
CA LEU A 74 -17.83 2.81 2.46
C LEU A 74 -16.41 2.39 2.83
N LEU A 75 -16.06 2.37 4.13
CA LEU A 75 -14.75 1.92 4.57
C LEU A 75 -14.48 0.48 4.12
N ASN A 76 -15.41 -0.45 4.37
CA ASN A 76 -15.27 -1.83 3.91
C ASN A 76 -15.15 -1.93 2.37
N GLY A 77 -15.80 -1.03 1.63
CA GLY A 77 -15.71 -0.96 0.17
C GLY A 77 -14.35 -0.47 -0.33
N VAL A 78 -13.75 0.53 0.33
CA VAL A 78 -12.41 1.03 -0.03
C VAL A 78 -11.35 -0.04 0.22
N GLU A 79 -11.39 -0.72 1.36
CA GLU A 79 -10.49 -1.84 1.68
C GLU A 79 -10.61 -2.98 0.67
N ALA A 80 -11.85 -3.34 0.29
CA ALA A 80 -12.09 -4.36 -0.73
C ALA A 80 -11.54 -3.93 -2.11
N ASN A 81 -11.69 -2.66 -2.46
CA ASN A 81 -11.17 -2.10 -3.70
C ASN A 81 -9.64 -2.05 -3.71
N GLU A 82 -9.01 -1.72 -2.59
CA GLU A 82 -7.55 -1.77 -2.46
C GLU A 82 -7.01 -3.18 -2.74
N MET A 83 -7.65 -4.22 -2.18
CA MET A 83 -7.25 -5.60 -2.45
C MET A 83 -7.40 -5.97 -3.94
N LEU A 84 -8.45 -5.50 -4.60
CA LEU A 84 -8.63 -5.69 -6.05
C LEU A 84 -7.53 -4.99 -6.87
N MET A 85 -7.15 -3.78 -6.49
CA MET A 85 -6.05 -3.07 -7.13
C MET A 85 -4.73 -3.84 -6.98
N TRP A 86 -4.47 -4.47 -5.83
CA TRP A 86 -3.29 -5.32 -5.64
C TRP A 86 -3.22 -6.51 -6.60
N PHE A 87 -4.36 -7.12 -6.96
CA PHE A 87 -4.38 -8.13 -8.01
C PHE A 87 -3.96 -7.56 -9.37
N TYR A 88 -4.43 -6.36 -9.72
CA TYR A 88 -4.04 -5.69 -10.97
C TYR A 88 -2.56 -5.32 -11.00
N VAL A 89 -1.99 -4.88 -9.87
CA VAL A 89 -0.54 -4.68 -9.73
C VAL A 89 0.22 -5.98 -9.99
N GLY A 90 -0.30 -7.12 -9.50
CA GLY A 90 0.23 -8.45 -9.80
C GLY A 90 0.24 -8.76 -11.30
N GLU A 91 -0.83 -8.43 -12.02
CA GLU A 91 -0.89 -8.60 -13.48
C GLU A 91 0.12 -7.71 -14.22
N ILE A 92 0.30 -6.46 -13.78
CA ILE A 92 1.32 -5.55 -14.34
C ILE A 92 2.72 -6.15 -14.18
N ILE A 93 3.04 -6.71 -13.01
CA ILE A 93 4.32 -7.39 -12.76
C ILE A 93 4.47 -8.63 -13.65
N ALA A 94 3.41 -9.44 -13.79
CA ALA A 94 3.43 -10.63 -14.62
C ALA A 94 3.64 -10.32 -16.11
N LYS A 95 3.00 -9.26 -16.61
CA LYS A 95 3.12 -8.80 -18.00
C LYS A 95 4.39 -8.01 -18.28
N ARG A 96 5.03 -7.45 -17.24
CA ARG A 96 6.19 -6.54 -17.33
C ARG A 96 5.94 -5.27 -18.16
N SER A 97 4.68 -4.89 -18.32
CA SER A 97 4.28 -3.65 -19.01
C SER A 97 3.22 -2.92 -18.20
N ILE A 98 3.38 -1.61 -18.11
CA ILE A 98 2.40 -0.71 -17.48
C ILE A 98 1.19 -0.51 -18.42
N THR A 99 1.38 -0.65 -19.73
CA THR A 99 0.34 -0.41 -20.75
C THR A 99 0.27 -1.54 -21.77
N GLY A 100 -0.93 -2.11 -21.95
CA GLY A 100 -1.18 -3.12 -22.99
C GLY A 100 -0.45 -4.45 -22.75
N TYR A 101 -0.65 -5.41 -23.64
CA TYR A 101 0.32 -6.49 -23.85
C TYR A 101 1.26 -6.04 -24.97
N ASP A 102 2.54 -6.34 -24.86
CA ASP A 102 3.47 -6.18 -25.97
C ASP A 102 3.09 -7.25 -27.02
N VAL A 103 2.42 -6.81 -28.09
CA VAL A 103 1.88 -7.66 -29.17
C VAL A 103 2.63 -7.44 -30.47
#